data_AF-A0A820YB77-F1
#
_entry.id   AF-A0A820YB77-F1
#
_cell.length_a   1.000
_cell.length_b   1.000
_cell.length_c   1.000
_cell.angle_alpha   90.00
_cell.angle_beta   90.00
_cell.angle_gamma   90.00
#
_symmetry.space_group_name_H-M   'P 1'
#
loop_
_entity.id
_entity.type
_entity.pdbx_description
1 polymer ?
#
loop_
_entity_poly.entity_id
_entity_poly.type
_entity_poly.pdbx_seq_one_letter_code
_entity_poly.pdbx_strand_id
1 'polypeptide(L)'
;MEQQFRVVIIGAGIAGLSCAKYLIENGIDDFVILEAHDQIGGRCQTIQLLDHQLELGAESLHGEISNNPLYRIAEEHHLIDIDDRGSDRDDCYHDEEAESIDEDVIDEVRKVYDEILEKKVAAYPYENYPDISLGEFVSAEIEQYIKIKNVTLDKDELDEQQKVIDWLSKQHPYLNTIGCNKLTDASVQEVFRLTTNERRFPILLGWNSLERLPSNNQYNDEAVYLYGGFSNFLQRVFVDQLNENQIELNTIVKRVSIHEEEQYVDIEIIKSNQDLITTYQAKHVVCTQSVGCLKQSMHQMFIPPLPHAKRMCIQKLAFGIVNKIYLGFSQPFWDVDFQTFNFLWDTNDDDTEWNLECFSKTSFNVSKLNFLSSP
;
A
#
# COMPACT_ATOMS: atom_id res chain seq x y z
N MET A 1 34.45 -22.68 1.24
CA MET A 1 33.84 -22.99 -0.07
C MET A 1 32.69 -22.03 -0.21
N GLU A 2 32.67 -21.25 -1.28
CA GLU A 2 31.52 -20.40 -1.61
C GLU A 2 30.31 -21.30 -1.83
N GLN A 3 29.16 -20.93 -1.28
CA GLN A 3 27.93 -21.66 -1.54
C GLN A 3 27.45 -21.31 -2.95
N GLN A 4 27.03 -22.33 -3.70
CA GLN A 4 26.59 -22.18 -5.08
C GLN A 4 25.12 -22.58 -5.19
N PHE A 5 24.35 -21.77 -5.89
CA PHE A 5 22.93 -21.99 -6.13
C PHE A 5 22.62 -21.86 -7.63
N ARG A 6 21.54 -22.48 -8.09
CA ARG A 6 21.02 -22.15 -9.42
C ARG A 6 20.34 -20.79 -9.43
N VAL A 7 19.55 -20.46 -8.39
CA VAL A 7 18.87 -19.16 -8.26
C VAL A 7 19.04 -18.58 -6.86
N VAL A 8 19.34 -17.28 -6.77
CA VAL A 8 19.22 -16.53 -5.51
C VAL A 8 18.05 -15.55 -5.62
N ILE A 9 17.14 -15.58 -4.65
CA ILE A 9 16.03 -14.64 -4.54
C ILE A 9 16.35 -13.64 -3.42
N ILE A 10 16.29 -12.35 -3.71
CA ILE A 10 16.57 -11.29 -2.72
C ILE A 10 15.24 -10.76 -2.20
N GLY A 11 14.94 -11.03 -0.93
CA GLY A 11 13.72 -10.68 -0.21
C GLY A 11 12.73 -11.83 -0.09
N ALA A 12 12.23 -12.08 1.12
CA ALA A 12 11.19 -13.05 1.46
C ALA A 12 9.83 -12.39 1.70
N GLY A 13 9.54 -11.29 0.99
CA GLY A 13 8.18 -10.77 0.86
C GLY A 13 7.34 -11.63 -0.10
N ILE A 14 6.04 -11.34 -0.23
CA ILE A 14 5.12 -12.12 -1.08
C ILE A 14 5.63 -12.33 -2.52
N ALA A 15 6.32 -11.34 -3.11
CA ALA A 15 6.88 -11.46 -4.45
C ALA A 15 8.02 -12.50 -4.54
N GLY A 16 8.95 -12.49 -3.58
CA GLY A 16 10.05 -13.46 -3.52
C GLY A 16 9.55 -14.87 -3.18
N LEU A 17 8.62 -14.97 -2.24
CA LEU A 17 7.95 -16.22 -1.87
C LEU A 17 7.14 -16.81 -3.04
N SER A 18 6.43 -15.98 -3.80
CA SER A 18 5.72 -16.40 -5.02
C SER A 18 6.70 -16.89 -6.10
N CYS A 19 7.85 -16.24 -6.25
CA CYS A 19 8.90 -16.71 -7.16
C CYS A 19 9.41 -18.08 -6.74
N ALA A 20 9.68 -18.30 -5.45
CA ALA A 20 10.14 -19.59 -4.94
C ALA A 20 9.11 -20.71 -5.21
N LYS A 21 7.83 -20.45 -4.92
CA LYS A 21 6.73 -21.37 -5.26
C LYS A 21 6.71 -21.72 -6.74
N TYR A 22 6.82 -20.71 -7.61
CA TYR A 22 6.85 -20.92 -9.06
C TYR A 22 8.05 -21.76 -9.51
N LEU A 23 9.24 -21.55 -8.91
CA LEU A 23 10.43 -22.36 -9.21
C LEU A 23 10.20 -23.83 -8.83
N ILE A 24 9.64 -24.10 -7.65
CA ILE A 24 9.33 -25.46 -7.19
C ILE A 24 8.33 -26.15 -8.12
N GLU A 25 7.25 -25.46 -8.50
CA GLU A 25 6.23 -25.99 -9.41
C GLU A 25 6.79 -26.33 -10.80
N ASN A 26 7.92 -25.72 -11.18
CA ASN A 26 8.64 -25.99 -12.42
C ASN A 26 9.87 -26.90 -12.22
N GLY A 27 9.98 -27.59 -11.07
CA GLY A 27 11.05 -28.55 -10.79
C GLY A 27 12.41 -27.91 -10.56
N ILE A 28 12.46 -26.67 -10.07
CA ILE A 28 13.68 -25.96 -9.67
C ILE A 28 13.65 -25.76 -8.16
N ASP A 29 14.39 -26.59 -7.43
CA ASP A 29 14.54 -26.57 -5.97
C ASP A 29 15.90 -26.05 -5.49
N ASP A 30 16.89 -25.99 -6.38
CA ASP A 30 18.21 -25.39 -6.16
C ASP A 30 18.12 -23.84 -6.15
N PHE A 31 17.63 -23.29 -5.04
CA PHE A 31 17.63 -21.87 -4.79
C PHE A 31 17.74 -21.53 -3.30
N VAL A 32 18.05 -20.27 -3.01
CA VAL A 32 17.96 -19.69 -1.66
C VAL A 32 17.29 -18.33 -1.72
N ILE A 33 16.44 -18.03 -0.74
CA ILE A 33 15.85 -16.73 -0.48
C ILE A 33 16.67 -16.05 0.61
N LEU A 34 17.18 -14.85 0.35
CA LEU A 34 17.95 -14.05 1.30
C LEU A 34 17.08 -12.90 1.80
N GLU A 35 16.74 -12.92 3.08
CA GLU A 35 15.90 -11.91 3.74
C GLU A 35 16.71 -11.14 4.78
N ALA A 36 16.65 -9.82 4.70
CA ALA A 36 17.40 -8.93 5.58
C ALA A 36 16.84 -8.95 7.01
N HIS A 37 15.52 -9.09 7.16
CA HIS A 37 14.84 -9.18 8.45
C HIS A 37 14.96 -10.57 9.07
N ASP A 38 14.62 -10.65 10.34
CA ASP A 38 14.50 -11.87 11.14
C ASP A 38 13.18 -12.62 10.94
N GLN A 39 12.37 -12.18 9.98
CA GLN A 39 11.07 -12.75 9.63
C GLN A 39 10.78 -12.60 8.13
N ILE A 40 9.90 -13.47 7.62
CA ILE A 40 9.37 -13.37 6.26
C ILE A 40 8.22 -12.34 6.17
N GLY A 41 7.75 -12.07 4.96
CA GLY A 41 6.53 -11.30 4.69
C GLY A 41 6.78 -9.86 4.28
N GLY A 42 7.87 -9.24 4.71
CA GLY A 42 8.23 -7.88 4.33
C GLY A 42 7.14 -6.88 4.74
N ARG A 43 6.39 -6.35 3.77
CA ARG A 43 5.28 -5.39 4.00
C ARG A 43 3.93 -6.04 4.34
N CYS A 44 3.90 -7.36 4.47
CA CYS A 44 2.77 -8.14 4.98
C CYS A 44 3.20 -8.71 6.33
N GLN A 45 2.78 -8.07 7.43
CA GLN A 45 3.26 -8.41 8.76
C GLN A 45 2.09 -8.39 9.76
N THR A 46 1.74 -9.58 10.23
CA THR A 46 0.80 -9.79 11.31
C THR A 46 1.54 -9.80 12.64
N ILE A 47 1.03 -9.10 13.64
CA ILE A 47 1.51 -9.16 15.03
C ILE A 47 0.39 -9.61 15.96
N GLN A 48 0.76 -10.18 17.11
CA GLN A 48 -0.15 -10.43 18.20
C GLN A 48 -0.10 -9.28 19.20
N LEU A 49 -1.23 -8.65 19.48
CA LEU A 49 -1.40 -7.68 20.55
C LEU A 49 -2.58 -8.10 21.43
N LEU A 50 -2.31 -8.38 22.70
CA LEU A 50 -3.28 -9.00 23.61
C LEU A 50 -3.84 -10.29 22.97
N ASP A 51 -5.16 -10.45 22.93
CA ASP A 51 -5.85 -11.61 22.36
C ASP A 51 -6.17 -11.43 20.86
N HIS A 52 -5.58 -10.43 20.21
CA HIS A 52 -5.87 -10.06 18.82
C HIS A 52 -4.66 -10.11 17.89
N GLN A 53 -4.94 -10.46 16.64
CA GLN A 53 -3.99 -10.36 15.54
C GLN A 53 -4.23 -9.05 14.80
N LEU A 54 -3.16 -8.32 14.51
CA LEU A 54 -3.20 -7.02 13.88
C LEU A 54 -2.22 -6.96 12.72
N GLU A 55 -2.59 -6.26 11.65
CA GLU A 55 -1.79 -6.15 10.43
C GLU A 55 -1.00 -4.84 10.37
N LEU A 56 0.31 -4.87 10.64
CA LEU A 56 1.17 -3.68 10.51
C LEU A 56 1.28 -3.18 9.06
N GLY A 57 0.94 -4.02 8.07
CA GLY A 57 1.03 -3.73 6.65
C GLY A 57 -0.29 -3.95 5.91
N ALA A 58 -0.25 -4.76 4.85
CA ALA A 58 -1.45 -5.15 4.11
C ALA A 58 -2.49 -5.81 5.03
N GLU A 59 -3.75 -5.43 4.91
CA GLU A 59 -4.80 -5.79 5.89
C GLU A 59 -5.93 -6.62 5.31
N SER A 60 -6.25 -6.40 4.03
CA SER A 60 -7.31 -7.14 3.35
C SER A 60 -6.97 -7.42 1.89
N LEU A 61 -7.68 -8.40 1.33
CA LEU A 61 -7.70 -8.71 -0.08
C LEU A 61 -8.85 -7.93 -0.72
N HIS A 62 -8.52 -7.10 -1.69
CA HIS A 62 -9.49 -6.34 -2.47
C HIS A 62 -9.59 -6.92 -3.89
N GLY A 63 -10.74 -6.81 -4.54
CA GLY A 63 -10.91 -7.25 -5.92
C GLY A 63 -12.34 -7.63 -6.24
N GLU A 64 -12.68 -7.71 -7.53
CA GLU A 64 -13.72 -8.66 -7.93
C GLU A 64 -13.20 -10.04 -7.50
N ILE A 65 -13.77 -10.56 -6.41
CA ILE A 65 -13.30 -11.74 -5.69
C ILE A 65 -13.05 -12.92 -6.65
N SER A 66 -13.91 -13.05 -7.66
CA SER A 66 -13.83 -14.06 -8.74
C SER A 66 -12.52 -14.00 -9.55
N ASN A 67 -11.92 -12.82 -9.68
CA ASN A 67 -10.75 -12.53 -10.51
C ASN A 67 -9.46 -12.29 -9.71
N ASN A 68 -9.54 -12.14 -8.38
CA ASN A 68 -8.35 -11.99 -7.54
C ASN A 68 -7.65 -13.36 -7.35
N PRO A 69 -6.41 -13.55 -7.85
CA PRO A 69 -5.68 -14.80 -7.68
C PRO A 69 -5.37 -15.10 -6.21
N LEU A 70 -5.12 -14.08 -5.37
CA LEU A 70 -4.85 -14.28 -3.95
C LEU A 70 -6.09 -14.73 -3.19
N TYR A 71 -7.28 -14.25 -3.57
CA TYR A 71 -8.52 -14.73 -2.98
C TYR A 71 -8.71 -16.23 -3.26
N ARG A 72 -8.58 -16.65 -4.53
CA ARG A 72 -8.73 -18.07 -4.90
C ARG A 72 -7.76 -18.96 -4.15
N ILE A 73 -6.51 -18.54 -4.03
CA ILE A 73 -5.49 -19.28 -3.27
C ILE A 73 -5.85 -19.33 -1.78
N ALA A 74 -6.29 -18.21 -1.19
CA ALA A 74 -6.71 -18.19 0.21
C ALA A 74 -7.94 -19.08 0.46
N GLU A 75 -8.91 -19.10 -0.46
CA GLU A 75 -10.09 -19.96 -0.41
C GLU A 75 -9.73 -21.44 -0.50
N GLU A 76 -8.85 -21.83 -1.43
CA GLU A 76 -8.33 -23.19 -1.58
C GLU A 76 -7.62 -23.70 -0.32
N HIS A 77 -6.99 -22.79 0.44
CA HIS A 77 -6.31 -23.09 1.69
C HIS A 77 -7.19 -22.89 2.94
N HIS A 78 -8.48 -22.56 2.78
CA HIS A 78 -9.43 -22.27 3.87
C HIS A 78 -8.95 -21.16 4.81
N LEU A 79 -8.44 -20.07 4.23
CA LEU A 79 -7.87 -18.93 4.94
C LEU A 79 -8.69 -17.65 4.83
N ILE A 80 -9.85 -17.70 4.18
CA ILE A 80 -10.79 -16.57 4.17
C ILE A 80 -11.48 -16.48 5.53
N ASP A 81 -11.39 -15.31 6.16
CA ASP A 81 -12.22 -14.99 7.32
C ASP A 81 -13.61 -14.58 6.82
N ILE A 82 -14.61 -15.41 7.12
CA ILE A 82 -15.99 -15.22 6.67
C ILE A 82 -16.77 -14.34 7.65
N ASP A 83 -16.31 -14.25 8.89
CA ASP A 83 -16.98 -13.51 9.97
C ASP A 83 -16.52 -12.04 10.01
N ASP A 84 -15.33 -11.75 9.49
CA ASP A 84 -14.82 -10.39 9.25
C ASP A 84 -15.03 -9.99 7.79
N ARG A 85 -16.29 -9.77 7.41
CA ARG A 85 -16.65 -9.06 6.18
C ARG A 85 -16.83 -7.61 6.58
N GLY A 86 -16.19 -6.68 5.85
CA GLY A 86 -16.16 -5.25 6.19
C GLY A 86 -17.50 -4.72 6.75
N SER A 87 -17.45 -3.81 7.72
CA SER A 87 -18.69 -3.46 8.42
C SER A 87 -19.56 -2.48 7.63
N ASP A 88 -20.86 -2.73 7.57
CA ASP A 88 -21.89 -1.79 7.08
C ASP A 88 -22.12 -0.59 8.02
N ARG A 89 -21.11 -0.21 8.80
CA ARG A 89 -21.20 0.82 9.83
C ARG A 89 -20.75 2.16 9.26
N ASP A 90 -21.39 3.22 9.71
CA ASP A 90 -21.15 4.56 9.16
C ASP A 90 -19.78 5.11 9.57
N ASP A 91 -19.28 6.07 8.80
CA ASP A 91 -18.14 6.88 9.17
C ASP A 91 -18.63 8.15 9.88
N CYS A 92 -17.86 8.65 10.85
CA CYS A 92 -18.12 9.95 11.43
C CYS A 92 -16.95 10.91 11.23
N TYR A 93 -17.26 12.20 11.16
CA TYR A 93 -16.34 13.28 10.82
C TYR A 93 -16.45 14.36 11.89
N HIS A 94 -15.31 14.73 12.48
CA HIS A 94 -15.23 15.74 13.52
C HIS A 94 -14.12 16.73 13.23
N ASP A 95 -14.27 17.98 13.65
CA ASP A 95 -13.20 18.97 13.59
C ASP A 95 -12.30 18.97 14.85
N GLU A 96 -11.36 19.91 14.93
CA GLU A 96 -10.47 20.09 16.08
C GLU A 96 -11.19 20.39 17.42
N GLU A 97 -12.41 20.91 17.38
CA GLU A 97 -13.23 21.19 18.57
C GLU A 97 -14.13 20.00 18.95
N ALA A 98 -14.02 18.89 18.21
CA ALA A 98 -14.87 17.70 18.29
C ALA A 98 -16.34 17.97 17.92
N GLU A 99 -16.60 19.01 17.13
CA GLU A 99 -17.90 19.24 16.52
C GLU A 99 -18.08 18.31 15.30
N SER A 100 -19.24 17.69 15.19
CA SER A 100 -19.56 16.81 14.07
C SER A 100 -19.78 17.62 12.80
N ILE A 101 -19.17 17.17 11.70
CA ILE A 101 -19.35 17.73 10.36
C ILE A 101 -20.49 16.98 9.67
N ASP A 102 -21.38 17.73 9.01
CA ASP A 102 -22.52 17.12 8.33
C ASP A 102 -22.05 16.20 7.18
N GLU A 103 -22.56 14.97 7.17
CA GLU A 103 -22.22 13.99 6.15
C GLU A 103 -22.58 14.48 4.74
N ASP A 104 -23.68 15.24 4.59
CA ASP A 104 -24.07 15.81 3.30
C ASP A 104 -22.97 16.75 2.73
N VAL A 105 -22.25 17.47 3.60
CA VAL A 105 -21.13 18.34 3.22
C VAL A 105 -19.94 17.50 2.77
N ILE A 106 -19.61 16.43 3.52
CA ILE A 106 -18.57 15.47 3.15
C ILE A 106 -18.85 14.89 1.76
N ASP A 107 -20.08 14.44 1.56
CA ASP A 107 -20.54 13.79 0.35
C ASP A 107 -20.54 14.73 -0.86
N GLU A 108 -20.91 15.99 -0.64
CA GLU A 108 -20.88 17.01 -1.69
C GLU A 108 -19.44 17.27 -2.16
N VAL A 109 -18.51 17.51 -1.23
CA VAL A 109 -17.12 17.82 -1.58
C VAL A 109 -16.42 16.60 -2.18
N ARG A 110 -16.69 15.38 -1.69
CA ARG A 110 -16.19 14.14 -2.30
C ARG A 110 -16.60 14.01 -3.76
N LYS A 111 -17.88 14.27 -4.07
CA LYS A 111 -18.38 14.26 -5.47
C LYS A 111 -17.61 15.25 -6.33
N VAL A 112 -17.27 16.43 -5.82
CA VAL A 112 -16.45 17.41 -6.56
C VAL A 112 -15.05 16.87 -6.88
N TYR A 113 -14.38 16.26 -5.89
CA TYR A 113 -13.08 15.63 -6.10
C TYR A 113 -13.13 14.51 -7.13
N ASP A 114 -14.12 13.62 -7.03
CA ASP A 114 -14.34 12.55 -8.01
C ASP A 114 -14.57 13.12 -9.41
N GLU A 115 -15.38 14.18 -9.55
CA GLU A 115 -15.59 14.82 -10.85
C GLU A 115 -14.32 15.44 -11.44
N ILE A 116 -13.49 16.07 -10.61
CA ILE A 116 -12.20 16.63 -11.03
C ILE A 116 -11.30 15.50 -11.53
N LEU A 117 -11.15 14.44 -10.74
CA LEU A 117 -10.18 13.37 -10.99
C LEU A 117 -10.63 12.40 -12.07
N GLU A 118 -11.92 12.12 -12.20
CA GLU A 118 -12.43 11.13 -13.14
C GLU A 118 -12.94 11.73 -14.44
N LYS A 119 -13.50 12.95 -14.40
CA LYS A 119 -14.05 13.58 -15.61
C LYS A 119 -13.08 14.59 -16.19
N LYS A 120 -12.54 15.52 -15.37
CA LYS A 120 -11.71 16.61 -15.89
C LYS A 120 -10.30 16.16 -16.25
N VAL A 121 -9.65 15.39 -15.38
CA VAL A 121 -8.33 14.81 -15.69
C VAL A 121 -8.45 13.83 -16.88
N ALA A 122 -9.49 12.99 -16.92
CA ALA A 122 -9.66 12.02 -18.00
C ALA A 122 -10.08 12.64 -19.36
N ALA A 123 -10.76 13.78 -19.36
CA ALA A 123 -11.19 14.45 -20.59
C ALA A 123 -10.11 15.35 -21.21
N TYR A 124 -8.97 15.53 -20.54
CA TYR A 124 -7.95 16.45 -21.01
C TYR A 124 -7.28 15.91 -22.30
N PRO A 125 -7.00 16.75 -23.32
CA PRO A 125 -6.41 16.26 -24.56
C PRO A 125 -4.97 15.76 -24.34
N TYR A 126 -4.65 14.56 -24.83
CA TYR A 126 -3.32 13.94 -24.74
C TYR A 126 -2.16 14.85 -25.14
N GLU A 127 -2.39 15.68 -26.15
CA GLU A 127 -1.38 16.57 -26.73
C GLU A 127 -1.17 17.86 -25.94
N ASN A 128 -2.07 18.19 -24.99
CA ASN A 128 -2.08 19.48 -24.27
C ASN A 128 -1.97 19.35 -22.75
N TYR A 129 -1.74 18.15 -22.20
CA TYR A 129 -1.69 17.97 -20.74
C TYR A 129 -0.73 18.95 -20.07
N PRO A 130 -1.17 19.65 -19.01
CA PRO A 130 -0.32 20.59 -18.32
C PRO A 130 0.83 19.83 -17.64
N ASP A 131 2.04 20.37 -17.76
CA ASP A 131 3.21 19.88 -17.02
C ASP A 131 3.19 20.47 -15.59
N ILE A 132 2.15 20.08 -14.86
CA ILE A 132 1.89 20.46 -13.47
C ILE A 132 1.61 19.22 -12.65
N SER A 133 1.70 19.36 -11.33
CA SER A 133 1.30 18.33 -10.40
C SER A 133 -0.22 18.17 -10.35
N LEU A 134 -0.67 16.99 -9.93
CA LEU A 134 -2.09 16.73 -9.68
C LEU A 134 -2.63 17.65 -8.60
N GLY A 135 -1.83 17.96 -7.58
CA GLY A 135 -2.18 18.91 -6.53
C GLY A 135 -2.49 20.30 -7.09
N GLU A 136 -1.61 20.86 -7.93
CA GLU A 136 -1.85 22.17 -8.55
C GLU A 136 -3.10 22.18 -9.43
N PHE A 137 -3.35 21.09 -10.18
CA PHE A 137 -4.56 20.95 -10.98
C PHE A 137 -5.82 20.93 -10.12
N VAL A 138 -5.85 20.08 -9.09
CA VAL A 138 -7.00 19.94 -8.18
C VAL A 138 -7.25 21.25 -7.44
N SER A 139 -6.22 21.91 -6.91
CA SER A 139 -6.37 23.21 -6.23
C SER A 139 -6.99 24.26 -7.14
N ALA A 140 -6.58 24.34 -8.40
CA ALA A 140 -7.14 25.30 -9.36
C ALA A 140 -8.63 25.04 -9.67
N GLU A 141 -9.05 23.77 -9.70
CA GLU A 141 -10.45 23.40 -9.91
C GLU A 141 -11.31 23.61 -8.66
N ILE A 142 -10.76 23.33 -7.47
CA ILE A 142 -11.41 23.59 -6.18
C ILE A 142 -11.61 25.09 -5.96
N GLU A 143 -10.64 25.94 -6.31
CA GLU A 143 -10.82 27.39 -6.24
C GLU A 143 -12.00 27.88 -7.09
N GLN A 144 -12.25 27.25 -8.25
CA GLN A 144 -13.40 27.60 -9.09
C GLN A 144 -14.71 27.16 -8.41
N TYR A 145 -14.73 25.98 -7.80
CA TYR A 145 -15.87 25.50 -7.02
C TYR A 145 -16.21 26.44 -5.87
N ILE A 146 -15.23 26.83 -5.04
CA ILE A 146 -15.43 27.76 -3.91
C ILE A 146 -15.95 29.11 -4.41
N LYS A 147 -15.40 29.65 -5.51
CA LYS A 147 -15.87 30.92 -6.10
C LYS A 147 -17.35 30.87 -6.48
N ILE A 148 -17.84 29.73 -6.96
CA ILE A 148 -19.26 29.54 -7.30
C ILE A 148 -20.09 29.45 -6.01
N LYS A 149 -19.63 28.67 -5.03
CA LYS A 149 -20.35 28.45 -3.76
C LYS A 149 -20.41 29.69 -2.88
N ASN A 150 -19.42 30.56 -2.94
CA ASN A 150 -19.39 31.84 -2.20
C ASN A 150 -20.52 32.81 -2.61
N VAL A 151 -21.23 32.53 -3.70
CA VAL A 151 -22.44 33.28 -4.09
C VAL A 151 -23.71 32.74 -3.44
N THR A 152 -23.72 31.45 -3.08
CA THR A 152 -24.92 30.72 -2.63
C THR A 152 -24.90 30.35 -1.16
N LEU A 153 -23.72 30.15 -0.58
CA LEU A 153 -23.52 29.72 0.80
C LEU A 153 -23.12 30.91 1.68
N ASP A 154 -23.45 30.84 2.96
CA ASP A 154 -22.95 31.77 3.95
C ASP A 154 -21.50 31.44 4.38
N LYS A 155 -20.94 32.25 5.29
CA LYS A 155 -19.55 32.12 5.70
C LYS A 155 -19.32 30.81 6.47
N ASP A 156 -20.26 30.41 7.30
CA ASP A 156 -20.08 29.25 8.18
C ASP A 156 -20.16 27.96 7.34
N GLU A 157 -21.09 27.90 6.38
CA GLU A 157 -21.19 26.81 5.39
C GLU A 157 -19.93 26.69 4.50
N LEU A 158 -19.32 27.82 4.12
CA LEU A 158 -18.07 27.82 3.34
C LEU A 158 -16.87 27.37 4.16
N ASP A 159 -16.78 27.82 5.41
CA ASP A 159 -15.71 27.43 6.33
C ASP A 159 -15.78 25.92 6.60
N GLU A 160 -16.98 25.35 6.75
CA GLU A 160 -17.18 23.89 6.88
C GLU A 160 -16.73 23.13 5.63
N GLN A 161 -17.14 23.57 4.43
CA GLN A 161 -16.65 22.95 3.17
C GLN A 161 -15.13 23.02 3.03
N GLN A 162 -14.51 24.13 3.46
CA GLN A 162 -13.07 24.30 3.41
C GLN A 162 -12.34 23.29 4.30
N LYS A 163 -12.85 23.02 5.51
CA LYS A 163 -12.32 21.95 6.38
C LYS A 163 -12.30 20.59 5.67
N VAL A 164 -13.39 20.25 4.98
CA VAL A 164 -13.51 18.99 4.22
C VAL A 164 -12.52 18.93 3.06
N ILE A 165 -12.39 20.03 2.30
CA ILE A 165 -11.44 20.15 1.19
C ILE A 165 -10.00 19.95 1.68
N ASP A 166 -9.62 20.61 2.76
CA ASP A 166 -8.27 20.52 3.31
C ASP A 166 -7.98 19.11 3.81
N TRP A 167 -8.95 18.46 4.46
CA TRP A 167 -8.84 17.06 4.86
C TRP A 167 -8.69 16.11 3.65
N LEU A 168 -9.56 16.21 2.64
CA LEU A 168 -9.49 15.37 1.44
C LEU A 168 -8.18 15.56 0.67
N SER A 169 -7.66 16.78 0.58
CA SER A 169 -6.37 17.05 -0.09
C SER A 169 -5.20 16.26 0.52
N LYS A 170 -5.30 15.89 1.80
CA LYS A 170 -4.30 15.14 2.57
C LYS A 170 -4.62 13.64 2.65
N GLN A 171 -5.90 13.28 2.68
CA GLN A 171 -6.39 11.89 2.89
C GLN A 171 -6.88 11.19 1.64
N HIS A 172 -6.82 11.83 0.46
CA HIS A 172 -7.45 11.27 -0.71
C HIS A 172 -7.00 9.82 -1.01
N PRO A 173 -7.94 8.87 -1.17
CA PRO A 173 -7.64 7.48 -1.54
C PRO A 173 -6.66 7.31 -2.71
N TYR A 174 -6.67 8.23 -3.69
CA TYR A 174 -5.73 8.19 -4.81
C TYR A 174 -4.26 8.30 -4.39
N LEU A 175 -3.93 8.97 -3.28
CA LEU A 175 -2.56 9.10 -2.78
C LEU A 175 -1.95 7.75 -2.43
N ASN A 176 -2.73 6.89 -1.77
CA ASN A 176 -2.31 5.52 -1.43
C ASN A 176 -2.13 4.68 -2.69
N THR A 177 -3.02 4.86 -3.66
CA THR A 177 -3.02 4.11 -4.92
C THR A 177 -1.85 4.47 -5.85
N ILE A 178 -1.51 5.76 -5.94
CA ILE A 178 -0.36 6.23 -6.74
C ILE A 178 0.96 6.09 -5.97
N GLY A 179 0.91 5.80 -4.67
CA GLY A 179 2.07 5.68 -3.80
C GLY A 179 2.75 7.03 -3.54
N CYS A 180 2.00 8.13 -3.48
CA CYS A 180 2.49 9.48 -3.20
C CYS A 180 2.10 9.92 -1.79
N ASN A 181 2.91 10.81 -1.20
CA ASN A 181 2.59 11.39 0.11
C ASN A 181 1.67 12.61 -0.04
N LYS A 182 1.79 13.37 -1.14
CA LYS A 182 0.96 14.54 -1.45
C LYS A 182 0.48 14.51 -2.90
N LEU A 183 -0.64 15.17 -3.20
CA LEU A 183 -1.12 15.27 -4.58
C LEU A 183 -0.12 16.01 -5.47
N THR A 184 0.70 16.89 -4.87
CA THR A 184 1.79 17.61 -5.53
C THR A 184 2.96 16.70 -5.95
N ASP A 185 3.07 15.51 -5.38
CA ASP A 185 4.13 14.54 -5.75
C ASP A 185 3.77 13.78 -7.05
N ALA A 186 2.51 13.84 -7.47
CA ALA A 186 2.00 13.13 -8.64
C ALA A 186 1.87 14.07 -9.82
N SER A 187 2.23 13.61 -11.03
CA SER A 187 1.97 14.34 -12.27
C SER A 187 0.57 14.02 -12.80
N VAL A 188 -0.15 15.04 -13.29
CA VAL A 188 -1.43 14.84 -14.00
C VAL A 188 -1.27 13.84 -15.17
N GLN A 189 -0.15 13.93 -15.90
CA GLN A 189 0.14 13.04 -17.03
C GLN A 189 0.33 11.58 -16.61
N GLU A 190 0.92 11.36 -15.44
CA GLU A 190 1.18 10.01 -14.93
C GLU A 190 -0.12 9.35 -14.49
N VAL A 191 -0.92 10.05 -13.68
CA VAL A 191 -2.23 9.57 -13.21
C VAL A 191 -3.17 9.29 -14.40
N PHE A 192 -3.14 10.13 -15.44
CA PHE A 192 -3.92 9.90 -16.65
C PHE A 192 -3.47 8.67 -17.46
N ARG A 193 -2.17 8.51 -17.72
CA ARG A 193 -1.64 7.37 -18.50
C ARG A 193 -2.04 6.02 -17.91
N LEU A 194 -2.26 5.99 -16.61
CA LEU A 194 -2.60 4.83 -15.81
C LEU A 194 -4.12 4.58 -15.77
N THR A 195 -4.94 5.60 -16.03
CA THR A 195 -6.42 5.53 -15.99
C THR A 195 -7.08 5.36 -17.36
N THR A 196 -6.45 5.72 -18.49
CA THR A 196 -7.15 5.83 -19.80
C THR A 196 -6.60 5.01 -20.97
N ASN A 197 -5.51 4.26 -20.82
CA ASN A 197 -5.04 3.37 -21.89
C ASN A 197 -5.87 2.07 -22.00
N GLU A 198 -6.01 1.53 -23.22
CA GLU A 198 -6.69 0.26 -23.58
C GLU A 198 -6.21 -0.99 -22.81
N ARG A 199 -5.12 -0.85 -22.05
CA ARG A 199 -4.84 -1.73 -20.92
C ARG A 199 -5.26 -0.98 -19.68
N ARG A 200 -6.53 -1.15 -19.30
CA ARG A 200 -6.97 -0.97 -17.91
C ARG A 200 -5.95 -1.74 -17.07
N PHE A 201 -4.96 -1.07 -16.53
CA PHE A 201 -4.10 -1.63 -15.50
C PHE A 201 -4.82 -1.25 -14.21
N PRO A 202 -5.65 -2.15 -13.63
CA PRO A 202 -6.32 -1.89 -12.36
C PRO A 202 -5.34 -1.64 -11.19
N ILE A 203 -4.03 -1.71 -11.44
CA ILE A 203 -2.95 -1.42 -10.49
C ILE A 203 -3.03 0.01 -9.96
N LEU A 204 -3.55 0.99 -10.71
CA LEU A 204 -3.74 2.36 -10.23
C LEU A 204 -5.14 2.71 -9.80
N LEU A 205 -5.94 1.69 -9.56
CA LEU A 205 -7.26 1.87 -9.01
C LEU A 205 -7.38 1.08 -7.70
N GLY A 206 -6.31 1.00 -6.90
CA GLY A 206 -6.42 0.61 -5.50
C GLY A 206 -7.62 1.31 -4.84
N TRP A 207 -8.31 0.65 -3.92
CA TRP A 207 -9.62 1.00 -3.34
C TRP A 207 -10.75 1.35 -4.35
N ASN A 208 -10.58 2.34 -5.23
CA ASN A 208 -11.64 2.94 -6.06
C ASN A 208 -11.90 2.28 -7.45
N SER A 209 -11.11 1.31 -7.95
CA SER A 209 -11.57 0.51 -9.13
C SER A 209 -12.66 -0.46 -8.77
N LEU A 210 -12.68 -0.88 -7.52
CA LEU A 210 -13.36 -2.10 -7.12
C LEU A 210 -14.83 -1.85 -6.83
N GLU A 211 -15.18 -0.62 -6.45
CA GLU A 211 -16.58 -0.20 -6.37
C GLU A 211 -17.28 -0.04 -7.75
N ARG A 212 -16.56 -0.20 -8.89
CA ARG A 212 -17.06 0.27 -10.19
C ARG A 212 -16.88 -0.67 -11.38
N LEU A 213 -16.97 -1.98 -11.15
CA LEU A 213 -17.47 -2.86 -12.20
C LEU A 213 -18.97 -3.12 -11.94
N PRO A 214 -19.88 -2.92 -12.91
CA PRO A 214 -21.29 -3.27 -12.71
C PRO A 214 -21.39 -4.79 -12.49
N SER A 215 -21.46 -5.21 -11.23
CA SER A 215 -21.64 -6.59 -10.83
C SER A 215 -23.11 -6.96 -11.04
N ASN A 216 -23.38 -7.67 -12.14
CA ASN A 216 -24.64 -8.41 -12.33
C ASN A 216 -24.69 -9.69 -11.47
N ASN A 217 -23.83 -9.82 -10.45
CA ASN A 217 -23.71 -11.01 -9.60
C ASN A 217 -23.81 -10.62 -8.12
N GLN A 218 -24.58 -11.42 -7.39
CA GLN A 218 -24.92 -11.29 -5.96
C GLN A 218 -23.75 -11.51 -4.98
N TYR A 219 -22.50 -11.22 -5.37
CA TYR A 219 -21.35 -11.29 -4.48
C TYR A 219 -20.75 -9.90 -4.38
N ASN A 220 -20.98 -9.23 -3.24
CA ASN A 220 -20.52 -7.88 -2.95
C ASN A 220 -19.00 -7.75 -3.17
N ASP A 221 -18.58 -6.62 -3.73
CA ASP A 221 -17.18 -6.19 -3.96
C ASP A 221 -16.46 -5.83 -2.63
N GLU A 222 -16.80 -6.50 -1.53
CA GLU A 222 -16.28 -6.26 -0.18
C GLU A 222 -14.82 -6.73 -0.03
N ALA A 223 -14.06 -5.96 0.74
CA ALA A 223 -12.73 -6.36 1.18
C ALA A 223 -12.81 -7.64 2.04
N VAL A 224 -11.91 -8.60 1.79
CA VAL A 224 -11.89 -9.88 2.49
C VAL A 224 -10.66 -9.99 3.37
N TYR A 225 -10.84 -10.46 4.60
CA TYR A 225 -9.78 -10.61 5.58
C TYR A 225 -9.30 -12.06 5.64
N LEU A 226 -8.08 -12.25 6.17
CA LEU A 226 -7.42 -13.55 6.21
C LEU A 226 -7.39 -14.10 7.62
N TYR A 227 -7.88 -15.33 7.79
CA TYR A 227 -7.79 -16.04 9.05
C TYR A 227 -6.32 -16.26 9.43
N GLY A 228 -5.92 -15.80 10.60
CA GLY A 228 -4.52 -15.86 11.04
C GLY A 228 -3.66 -14.71 10.51
N GLY A 229 -4.24 -13.77 9.76
CA GLY A 229 -3.55 -12.68 9.09
C GLY A 229 -2.70 -13.10 7.87
N PHE A 230 -2.09 -12.11 7.22
CA PHE A 230 -1.21 -12.31 6.09
C PHE A 230 0.03 -13.15 6.43
N SER A 231 0.58 -13.06 7.64
CA SER A 231 1.72 -13.90 8.03
C SER A 231 1.36 -15.39 8.01
N ASN A 232 0.17 -15.79 8.48
CA ASN A 232 -0.30 -17.18 8.38
C ASN A 232 -0.57 -17.59 6.93
N PHE A 233 -1.15 -16.68 6.13
CA PHE A 233 -1.32 -16.92 4.70
C PHE A 233 0.01 -17.17 3.99
N LEU A 234 1.00 -16.33 4.23
CA LEU A 234 2.32 -16.48 3.62
C LEU A 234 3.00 -17.77 4.04
N GLN A 235 2.89 -18.13 5.33
CA GLN A 235 3.43 -19.37 5.87
C GLN A 235 2.82 -20.59 5.18
N ARG A 236 1.48 -20.72 5.20
CA ARG A 236 0.79 -21.91 4.69
C ARG A 236 0.86 -22.07 3.17
N VAL A 237 0.80 -20.96 2.44
CA VAL A 237 0.73 -21.00 0.97
C VAL A 237 2.11 -21.09 0.34
N PHE A 238 3.10 -20.39 0.90
CA PHE A 238 4.40 -20.24 0.26
C PHE A 238 5.53 -20.94 0.99
N VAL A 239 5.56 -20.93 2.33
CA VAL A 239 6.72 -21.40 3.10
C VAL A 239 6.64 -22.87 3.48
N ASP A 240 5.47 -23.42 3.81
CA ASP A 240 5.33 -24.81 4.27
C ASP A 240 5.75 -25.87 3.22
N GLN A 241 5.86 -25.47 1.95
CA GLN A 241 6.35 -26.33 0.87
C GLN A 241 7.88 -26.24 0.65
N LEU A 242 8.58 -25.36 1.37
CA LEU A 242 10.02 -25.13 1.24
C LEU A 242 10.82 -26.05 2.16
N ASN A 243 12.05 -26.36 1.75
CA ASN A 243 13.02 -27.09 2.56
C ASN A 243 13.67 -26.19 3.62
N GLU A 244 14.16 -26.78 4.72
CA GLU A 244 14.71 -26.08 5.91
C GLU A 244 15.84 -25.06 5.64
N ASN A 245 16.49 -25.11 4.47
CA ASN A 245 17.61 -24.22 4.12
C ASN A 245 17.33 -23.29 2.91
N GLN A 246 16.10 -23.24 2.42
CA GLN A 246 15.75 -22.41 1.26
C GLN A 246 15.46 -20.95 1.62
N ILE A 247 15.34 -20.60 2.91
CA ILE A 247 15.21 -19.22 3.38
C ILE A 247 16.30 -18.94 4.42
N GLU A 248 17.13 -17.93 4.16
CA GLU A 248 18.09 -17.39 5.10
C GLU A 248 17.65 -16.00 5.56
N LEU A 249 17.08 -15.96 6.77
CA LEU A 249 16.75 -14.72 7.48
C LEU A 249 18.02 -14.02 7.99
N ASN A 250 17.88 -12.77 8.43
CA ASN A 250 18.99 -11.96 8.96
C ASN A 250 20.18 -11.87 7.99
N THR A 251 19.93 -11.87 6.69
CA THR A 251 20.95 -11.95 5.64
C THR A 251 20.80 -10.77 4.68
N ILE A 252 21.65 -9.76 4.87
CA ILE A 252 21.63 -8.52 4.09
C ILE A 252 22.50 -8.70 2.85
N VAL A 253 21.90 -8.60 1.66
CA VAL A 253 22.64 -8.51 0.40
C VAL A 253 23.25 -7.11 0.26
N LYS A 254 24.57 -7.04 0.16
CA LYS A 254 25.32 -5.79 -0.03
C LYS A 254 25.62 -5.49 -1.49
N ARG A 255 25.94 -6.53 -2.26
CA ARG A 255 26.38 -6.38 -3.65
C ARG A 255 26.00 -7.59 -4.49
N VAL A 256 25.67 -7.33 -5.75
CA VAL A 256 25.34 -8.29 -6.81
C VAL A 256 26.25 -7.96 -7.99
N SER A 257 27.23 -8.82 -8.24
CA SER A 257 28.22 -8.67 -9.30
C SER A 257 27.96 -9.69 -10.39
N ILE A 258 27.60 -9.23 -11.59
CA ILE A 258 27.27 -10.06 -12.75
C ILE A 258 28.54 -10.24 -13.59
N HIS A 259 28.93 -11.50 -13.79
CA HIS A 259 30.08 -11.89 -14.60
C HIS A 259 29.56 -12.47 -15.92
N GLU A 260 29.41 -11.61 -16.92
CA GLU A 260 28.75 -11.96 -18.19
C GLU A 260 29.55 -12.97 -19.02
N GLU A 261 30.89 -12.93 -19.00
CA GLU A 261 31.72 -13.86 -19.79
C GLU A 261 31.63 -15.29 -19.24
N GLU A 262 31.66 -15.41 -17.91
CA GLU A 262 31.66 -16.68 -17.18
C GLU A 262 30.26 -17.18 -16.81
N GLN A 263 29.22 -16.37 -17.07
CA GLN A 263 27.80 -16.72 -16.90
C GLN A 263 27.42 -17.08 -15.46
N TYR A 264 27.89 -16.30 -14.48
CA TYR A 264 27.48 -16.41 -13.08
C TYR A 264 27.34 -15.03 -12.42
N VAL A 265 26.78 -15.02 -11.23
CA VAL A 265 26.57 -13.84 -10.41
C VAL A 265 27.14 -14.11 -9.02
N ASP A 266 27.96 -13.19 -8.51
CA ASP A 266 28.38 -13.17 -7.11
C ASP A 266 27.42 -12.30 -6.29
N ILE A 267 27.02 -12.79 -5.14
CA ILE A 267 26.12 -12.14 -4.19
C ILE A 267 26.86 -12.02 -2.86
N GLU A 268 27.29 -10.81 -2.54
CA GLU A 268 27.92 -10.52 -1.25
C GLU A 268 26.86 -10.25 -0.20
N ILE A 269 26.96 -11.01 0.89
CA ILE A 269 26.01 -10.99 1.98
C ILE A 269 26.71 -10.68 3.30
N ILE A 270 25.97 -10.08 4.23
CA ILE A 270 26.34 -9.94 5.63
C ILE A 270 25.20 -10.50 6.47
N LYS A 271 25.50 -11.43 7.37
CA LYS A 271 24.52 -11.92 8.34
C LYS A 271 24.48 -10.96 9.52
N SER A 272 23.30 -10.58 10.02
CA SER A 272 23.13 -9.51 11.02
C SER A 272 23.94 -9.70 12.32
N ASN A 273 24.39 -10.94 12.61
CA ASN A 273 25.21 -11.27 13.78
C ASN A 273 26.71 -11.44 13.46
N GLN A 274 27.16 -11.02 12.28
CA GLN A 274 28.51 -11.23 11.77
C GLN A 274 28.98 -10.01 10.96
N ASP A 275 30.20 -9.54 11.22
CA ASP A 275 30.82 -8.47 10.40
C ASP A 275 31.55 -9.02 9.15
N LEU A 276 31.49 -10.34 8.93
CA LEU A 276 32.14 -10.99 7.82
C LEU A 276 31.27 -10.98 6.57
N ILE A 277 31.77 -10.36 5.51
CA ILE A 277 31.18 -10.50 4.18
C ILE A 277 31.44 -11.92 3.68
N THR A 278 30.38 -12.61 3.31
CA THR A 278 30.43 -13.91 2.64
C THR A 278 29.90 -13.76 1.22
N THR A 279 30.44 -14.53 0.28
CA THR A 279 29.99 -14.53 -1.12
C THR A 279 29.27 -15.82 -1.44
N TYR A 280 28.05 -15.70 -1.97
CA TYR A 280 27.32 -16.78 -2.61
C TYR A 280 27.44 -16.62 -4.13
N GLN A 281 27.46 -17.71 -4.87
CA GLN A 281 27.43 -17.69 -6.33
C GLN A 281 26.10 -18.23 -6.84
N ALA A 282 25.57 -17.64 -7.91
CA ALA A 282 24.37 -18.13 -8.57
C ALA A 282 24.44 -18.03 -10.09
N LYS A 283 23.63 -18.81 -10.79
CA LYS A 283 23.40 -18.60 -12.24
C LYS A 283 22.43 -17.45 -12.51
N HIS A 284 21.47 -17.26 -11.61
CA HIS A 284 20.45 -16.22 -11.72
C HIS A 284 20.19 -15.56 -10.37
N VAL A 285 19.84 -14.27 -10.41
CA VAL A 285 19.38 -13.50 -9.26
C VAL A 285 18.02 -12.89 -9.57
N VAL A 286 17.05 -13.11 -8.68
CA VAL A 286 15.74 -12.45 -8.71
C VAL A 286 15.70 -11.43 -7.60
N CYS A 287 15.71 -10.14 -7.95
CA CYS A 287 15.65 -9.06 -6.96
C CYS A 287 14.21 -8.62 -6.71
N THR A 288 13.73 -8.79 -5.48
CA THR A 288 12.36 -8.38 -5.06
C THR A 288 12.36 -7.28 -4.00
N GLN A 289 13.50 -6.58 -3.83
CA GLN A 289 13.59 -5.45 -2.91
C GLN A 289 12.54 -4.38 -3.22
N SER A 290 12.04 -3.74 -2.16
CA SER A 290 11.14 -2.60 -2.32
C SER A 290 11.79 -1.49 -3.14
N VAL A 291 10.99 -0.72 -3.88
CA VAL A 291 11.52 0.41 -4.66
C VAL A 291 12.17 1.46 -3.74
N GLY A 292 11.68 1.63 -2.50
CA GLY A 292 12.32 2.47 -1.49
C GLY A 292 13.76 2.03 -1.16
N CYS A 293 13.98 0.73 -0.95
CA CYS A 293 15.33 0.17 -0.75
C CYS A 293 16.20 0.40 -1.98
N LEU A 294 15.68 0.12 -3.19
CA LEU A 294 16.42 0.30 -4.44
C LEU A 294 16.81 1.76 -4.69
N LYS A 295 15.94 2.73 -4.39
CA LYS A 295 16.27 4.16 -4.50
C LYS A 295 17.51 4.52 -3.67
N GLN A 296 17.68 3.90 -2.50
CA GLN A 296 18.82 4.15 -1.60
C GLN A 296 20.06 3.34 -1.98
N SER A 297 19.90 2.09 -2.44
CA SER A 297 21.02 1.14 -2.56
C SER A 297 21.48 0.85 -3.99
N MET A 298 20.68 1.13 -5.03
CA MET A 298 20.96 0.61 -6.38
C MET A 298 22.29 1.05 -6.98
N HIS A 299 22.81 2.22 -6.57
CA HIS A 299 24.07 2.77 -7.09
C HIS A 299 25.30 1.99 -6.63
N GLN A 300 25.21 1.34 -5.46
CA GLN A 300 26.30 0.57 -4.85
C GLN A 300 26.05 -0.94 -4.90
N MET A 301 24.79 -1.35 -5.02
CA MET A 301 24.39 -2.75 -4.94
C MET A 301 24.69 -3.54 -6.23
N PHE A 302 24.70 -2.92 -7.41
CA PHE A 302 24.84 -3.65 -8.67
C PHE A 302 26.15 -3.33 -9.39
N ILE A 303 26.87 -4.39 -9.78
CA ILE A 303 28.05 -4.34 -10.65
C ILE A 303 27.82 -5.28 -11.84
N PRO A 304 27.86 -4.81 -13.10
CA PRO A 304 27.89 -3.41 -13.49
C PRO A 304 26.63 -2.66 -13.01
N PRO A 305 26.68 -1.30 -12.96
CA PRO A 305 25.51 -0.51 -12.59
C PRO A 305 24.30 -0.84 -13.48
N LEU A 306 23.11 -0.81 -12.89
CA LEU A 306 21.88 -1.02 -13.65
C LEU A 306 21.81 -0.07 -14.87
N PRO A 307 21.24 -0.52 -16.00
CA PRO A 307 21.05 0.31 -17.18
C PRO A 307 20.39 1.65 -16.86
N HIS A 308 20.80 2.71 -17.54
CA HIS A 308 20.31 4.07 -17.28
C HIS A 308 18.78 4.16 -17.23
N ALA A 309 18.09 3.54 -18.18
CA ALA A 309 16.62 3.51 -18.21
C ALA A 309 16.02 2.90 -16.93
N LYS A 310 16.58 1.80 -16.40
CA LYS A 310 16.10 1.16 -15.17
C LYS A 310 16.33 2.05 -13.95
N ARG A 311 17.51 2.70 -13.85
CA ARG A 311 17.80 3.65 -12.77
C ARG A 311 16.85 4.84 -12.78
N MET A 312 16.57 5.39 -13.97
CA MET A 312 15.59 6.48 -14.11
C MET A 312 14.18 6.03 -13.71
N CYS A 313 13.75 4.82 -14.08
CA CYS A 313 12.46 4.29 -13.64
C CYS A 313 12.38 4.17 -12.11
N ILE A 314 13.40 3.58 -11.46
CA ILE A 314 13.45 3.46 -9.99
C ILE A 314 13.40 4.82 -9.32
N GLN A 315 14.11 5.82 -9.87
CA GLN A 315 14.12 7.18 -9.33
C GLN A 315 12.76 7.88 -9.48
N LYS A 316 12.05 7.66 -10.59
CA LYS A 316 10.78 8.32 -10.88
C LYS A 316 9.57 7.68 -10.19
N LEU A 317 9.58 6.37 -9.94
CA LEU A 317 8.46 5.70 -9.26
C LEU A 317 8.21 6.30 -7.88
N ALA A 318 6.95 6.63 -7.57
CA ALA A 318 6.58 7.11 -6.25
C ALA A 318 6.74 5.99 -5.18
N PHE A 319 7.02 6.40 -3.93
CA PHE A 319 7.11 5.49 -2.79
C PHE A 319 6.73 6.22 -1.50
N GLY A 320 5.42 6.26 -1.26
CA GLY A 320 4.81 6.91 -0.12
C GLY A 320 4.90 6.11 1.17
N ILE A 321 4.46 6.73 2.24
CA ILE A 321 4.51 6.20 3.60
C ILE A 321 3.09 6.21 4.18
N VAL A 322 2.71 5.08 4.76
CA VAL A 322 1.50 4.93 5.58
C VAL A 322 1.93 4.18 6.84
N ASN A 323 1.51 4.68 8.00
CA ASN A 323 1.75 4.06 9.29
C ASN A 323 0.42 3.70 9.95
N LYS A 324 0.46 2.72 10.85
CA LYS A 324 -0.68 2.35 11.69
C LYS A 324 -0.31 2.48 13.16
N ILE A 325 -1.22 3.03 13.95
CA ILE A 325 -1.12 3.09 15.41
C ILE A 325 -2.26 2.25 15.96
N TYR A 326 -1.92 1.19 16.67
CA TYR A 326 -2.89 0.33 17.33
C TYR A 326 -3.03 0.70 18.80
N LEU A 327 -4.27 0.98 19.23
CA LEU A 327 -4.60 1.36 20.59
C LEU A 327 -5.54 0.29 21.19
N GLY A 328 -5.08 -0.39 22.23
CA GLY A 328 -5.87 -1.39 22.95
C GLY A 328 -6.60 -0.78 24.15
N PHE A 329 -7.91 -0.99 24.23
CA PHE A 329 -8.75 -0.55 25.34
C PHE A 329 -9.47 -1.74 25.99
N SER A 330 -9.77 -1.65 27.28
CA SER A 330 -10.45 -2.73 28.01
C SER A 330 -11.95 -2.82 27.70
N GLN A 331 -12.56 -1.71 27.28
CA GLN A 331 -13.96 -1.59 26.86
C GLN A 331 -14.06 -0.43 25.84
N PRO A 332 -14.98 -0.50 24.87
CA PRO A 332 -15.24 0.63 23.98
C PRO A 332 -15.82 1.80 24.78
N PHE A 333 -15.27 3.00 24.57
CA PHE A 333 -15.79 4.27 25.12
C PHE A 333 -16.40 5.18 24.05
N TRP A 334 -16.33 4.74 22.80
CA TRP A 334 -16.85 5.40 21.60
C TRP A 334 -18.19 4.79 21.18
N ASP A 335 -18.86 5.41 20.22
CA ASP A 335 -20.06 4.86 19.62
C ASP A 335 -19.69 3.66 18.72
N VAL A 336 -20.27 2.50 19.04
CA VAL A 336 -19.97 1.23 18.37
C VAL A 336 -20.66 1.10 17.01
N ASP A 337 -21.60 1.99 16.71
CA ASP A 337 -22.32 2.04 15.44
C ASP A 337 -21.45 2.63 14.32
N PHE A 338 -20.36 3.34 14.64
CA PHE A 338 -19.40 3.82 13.64
C PHE A 338 -18.27 2.83 13.36
N GLN A 339 -17.83 2.78 12.10
CA GLN A 339 -16.63 2.04 11.67
C GLN A 339 -15.37 2.88 11.82
N THR A 340 -15.42 4.15 11.42
CA THR A 340 -14.25 5.04 11.46
C THR A 340 -14.58 6.40 12.06
N PHE A 341 -13.55 6.97 12.70
CA PHE A 341 -13.56 8.34 13.21
C PHE A 341 -12.52 9.13 12.41
N ASN A 342 -13.00 10.12 11.67
CA ASN A 342 -12.20 11.00 10.83
C ASN A 342 -12.10 12.38 11.49
N PHE A 343 -10.88 12.90 11.58
CA PHE A 343 -10.62 14.19 12.22
C PHE A 343 -10.10 15.20 11.19
N LEU A 344 -10.87 16.27 10.99
CA LEU A 344 -10.64 17.35 10.03
C LEU A 344 -9.89 18.49 10.73
N TRP A 345 -8.63 18.23 11.09
CA TRP A 345 -7.80 19.23 11.78
C TRP A 345 -7.52 20.46 10.90
N ASP A 346 -7.82 21.66 11.41
CA ASP A 346 -7.23 22.88 10.86
C ASP A 346 -5.70 22.82 10.98
N THR A 347 -5.02 23.13 9.88
CA THR A 347 -3.55 23.12 9.79
C THR A 347 -2.94 24.50 9.62
N ASN A 348 -3.75 25.57 9.72
CA ASN A 348 -3.23 26.93 9.79
C ASN A 348 -2.57 27.25 11.14
N ASP A 349 -2.69 26.35 12.13
CA ASP A 349 -1.91 26.40 13.36
C ASP A 349 -0.46 25.93 13.11
N ASP A 350 0.38 26.90 12.73
CA ASP A 350 1.84 26.83 12.58
C ASP A 350 2.60 26.42 13.88
N ASP A 351 1.91 26.16 14.99
CA ASP A 351 2.51 26.18 16.31
C ASP A 351 3.13 24.87 16.81
N THR A 352 3.19 23.81 16.00
CA THR A 352 4.09 22.68 16.31
C THR A 352 4.64 21.98 15.07
N GLU A 353 5.95 21.71 15.05
CA GLU A 353 6.61 20.76 14.11
C GLU A 353 5.90 19.38 14.08
N TRP A 354 5.08 19.07 15.09
CA TRP A 354 4.31 17.84 15.25
C TRP A 354 3.03 17.75 14.38
N ASN A 355 2.36 18.88 14.10
CA ASN A 355 1.09 18.89 13.35
C ASN A 355 1.28 18.72 11.84
N LEU A 356 2.38 19.22 11.28
CA LEU A 356 2.59 19.25 9.83
C LEU A 356 2.95 17.88 9.22
N GLU A 357 3.57 16.98 9.99
CA GLU A 357 4.10 15.71 9.44
C GLU A 357 3.39 14.44 9.95
N CYS A 358 2.83 14.43 11.16
CA CYS A 358 2.36 13.18 11.79
C CYS A 358 0.83 12.97 11.81
N PHE A 359 0.02 14.03 11.95
CA PHE A 359 -1.42 13.89 12.20
C PHE A 359 -2.34 14.46 11.12
N SER A 360 -1.78 15.14 10.10
CA SER A 360 -2.51 15.63 8.93
C SER A 360 -3.17 14.52 8.09
N LYS A 361 -2.89 13.25 8.43
CA LYS A 361 -3.35 12.05 7.78
C LYS A 361 -3.89 10.99 8.74
N THR A 362 -4.87 11.33 9.56
CA THR A 362 -5.35 10.41 10.60
C THR A 362 -6.82 10.05 10.40
N SER A 363 -7.06 8.79 10.08
CA SER A 363 -8.37 8.15 10.18
C SER A 363 -8.23 7.03 11.20
N PHE A 364 -9.09 6.99 12.20
CA PHE A 364 -9.09 5.91 13.19
C PHE A 364 -10.13 4.89 12.78
N ASN A 365 -9.67 3.74 12.29
CA ASN A 365 -10.54 2.60 12.10
C ASN A 365 -10.78 1.94 13.45
N VAL A 366 -12.05 1.68 13.76
CA VAL A 366 -12.48 1.12 15.02
C VAL A 366 -13.21 -0.19 14.74
N SER A 367 -12.45 -1.27 14.85
CA SER A 367 -13.02 -2.60 14.83
C SER A 367 -13.62 -2.91 16.20
N LYS A 368 -14.86 -3.41 16.20
CA LYS A 368 -15.37 -4.15 17.34
C LYS A 368 -14.66 -5.51 17.32
N LEU A 369 -13.46 -5.56 17.88
CA LEU A 369 -12.85 -6.84 18.19
C LEU A 369 -13.75 -7.47 19.24
N ASN A 370 -14.59 -8.41 18.80
CA ASN A 370 -15.48 -9.14 19.68
C ASN A 370 -14.62 -9.69 20.81
N PHE A 371 -14.81 -9.15 22.02
CA PHE A 371 -14.33 -9.81 23.21
C PHE A 371 -14.97 -11.20 23.17
N LEU A 372 -14.17 -12.22 22.89
CA LEU A 372 -14.55 -13.58 23.23
C LEU A 372 -14.79 -13.52 24.74
N SER A 373 -16.06 -13.46 25.13
CA SER A 373 -16.46 -13.73 26.49
C SER A 373 -15.83 -15.07 26.83
N SER A 374 -14.78 -15.04 27.66
CA SER A 374 -14.16 -16.27 28.14
C SER A 374 -15.25 -17.17 28.72
N PRO A 375 -15.21 -18.50 28.46
CA PRO A 375 -16.27 -19.42 28.83
C PRO A 375 -16.57 -19.48 30.34
#